data_AF-A0A533V238-F1
#
_entry.id   AF-A0A533V238-F1
#
_cell.length_a   1.000
_cell.length_b   1.000
_cell.length_c   1.000
_cell.angle_alpha   90.00
_cell.angle_beta   90.00
_cell.angle_gamma   90.00
#
_symmetry.space_group_name_H-M   'P 1'
#
loop_
_entity.id
_entity.type
_entity.pdbx_description
1 polymer ?
#
loop_
_entity_poly.entity_id
_entity_poly.type
_entity_poly.pdbx_seq_one_letter_code
_entity_poly.pdbx_strand_id
1 'polypeptide(L)' 'NKVDMIVIGSRGMTGLKKLLLGSVANGVITYSHCPVLVVK' A
#
# COMPACT_ATOMS: atom_id res chain seq x y z
N ASN A 1 -9.10 -11.95 -11.66
CA ASN A 1 -9.64 -10.63 -11.28
C ASN A 1 -9.12 -9.57 -12.24
N LYS A 2 -10.01 -8.88 -12.97
CA LYS A 2 -9.63 -7.66 -13.71
C LYS A 2 -9.75 -6.48 -12.76
N VAL A 3 -8.62 -5.88 -12.39
CA VAL A 3 -8.55 -4.70 -11.53
C VAL A 3 -7.62 -3.71 -12.21
N ASP A 4 -8.11 -2.50 -12.45
CA ASP A 4 -7.35 -1.48 -13.18
C ASP A 4 -6.38 -0.71 -12.26
N MET A 5 -6.65 -0.64 -10.95
CA MET A 5 -5.79 0.01 -9.95
C MET A 5 -6.12 -0.43 -8.51
N ILE A 6 -5.12 -0.44 -7.63
CA ILE A 6 -5.28 -0.61 -6.17
C ILE A 6 -4.99 0.73 -5.48
N VAL A 7 -5.82 1.12 -4.51
CA VAL A 7 -5.60 2.31 -3.67
C VAL A 7 -5.40 1.89 -2.22
N ILE A 8 -4.32 2.35 -1.58
CA ILE A 8 -3.98 1.98 -0.20
C ILE A 8 -3.41 3.16 0.59
N GLY A 9 -3.68 3.19 1.90
CA GLY A 9 -3.08 4.17 2.81
C GLY A 9 -1.60 3.87 3.11
N SER A 10 -0.80 4.91 3.32
CA SER A 10 0.62 4.83 3.69
C SER A 10 0.86 4.34 5.13
N ARG A 11 -0.18 4.41 5.99
CA ARG A 11 -0.09 4.08 7.42
C ARG A 11 -0.95 2.88 7.80
N GLY A 12 -0.39 1.99 8.62
CA GLY A 12 -1.10 0.87 9.22
C GLY A 12 -1.63 1.18 10.62
N MET A 13 -2.41 0.25 11.17
CA MET A 13 -3.13 0.36 12.45
C MET A 13 -2.21 0.55 13.67
N THR A 14 -0.99 0.01 13.63
CA THR A 14 -0.07 -0.01 14.77
C THR A 14 0.74 1.28 14.94
N GLY A 15 0.56 2.28 14.07
CA GLY A 15 1.10 3.61 14.31
C GLY A 15 2.63 3.68 14.40
N LEU A 16 3.37 2.95 13.56
CA LEU A 16 4.81 3.16 13.39
C LEU A 16 5.04 4.56 12.79
N LYS A 17 5.10 5.57 13.66
CA LYS A 17 5.25 7.01 13.34
C LYS A 17 6.49 7.35 12.49
N LYS A 18 7.38 6.39 12.24
CA LYS A 18 8.63 6.55 11.48
C LYS A 18 8.72 5.70 10.20
N LEU A 19 7.75 4.83 9.90
CA LEU A 19 7.75 4.12 8.62
C LEU A 19 6.99 4.96 7.59
N LEU A 20 7.68 5.27 6.48
CA LEU A 20 7.09 5.97 5.34
C LEU A 20 6.03 5.12 4.63
N LEU A 21 6.09 3.78 4.77
CA LEU A 21 5.20 2.82 4.14
C LEU A 21 4.81 1.70 5.12
N GLY A 22 3.52 1.41 5.28
CA GLY A 22 3.04 0.28 6.07
C GLY A 22 3.44 -1.08 5.46
N SER A 23 3.55 -2.13 6.29
CA SER A 23 3.91 -3.49 5.84
C SER A 23 2.97 -4.03 4.75
N VAL A 24 1.67 -3.76 4.88
CA VAL A 24 0.66 -4.14 3.87
C VAL A 24 0.90 -3.39 2.56
N ALA A 25 1.09 -2.07 2.60
CA ALA A 25 1.35 -1.27 1.41
C ALA A 25 2.63 -1.72 0.70
N ASN A 26 3.69 -2.04 1.45
CA ASN A 26 4.92 -2.58 0.88
C ASN A 26 4.69 -3.93 0.18
N GLY A 27 3.96 -4.84 0.82
CA GLY A 27 3.60 -6.12 0.21
C GLY A 27 2.80 -5.95 -1.08
N VAL A 28 1.76 -5.10 -1.05
CA VAL A 28 0.91 -4.86 -2.22
C VAL A 28 1.71 -4.28 -3.38
N ILE A 29 2.56 -3.26 -3.15
CA ILE A 29 3.39 -2.67 -4.20
C ILE A 29 4.37 -3.68 -4.79
N THR A 30 4.94 -4.57 -3.96
CA THR A 30 5.93 -5.55 -4.41
C THR A 30 5.32 -6.61 -5.33
N TYR A 31 4.07 -7.00 -5.08
CA TYR A 31 3.46 -8.17 -5.72
C TYR A 31 2.27 -7.85 -6.64
N SER A 32 1.84 -6.59 -6.76
CA SER A 32 0.71 -6.21 -7.60
C SER A 32 1.03 -6.34 -9.09
N HIS A 33 0.10 -6.92 -9.86
CA HIS A 33 0.15 -6.95 -11.32
C HIS A 33 -0.52 -5.74 -11.99
N CYS A 34 -1.05 -4.79 -11.20
CA CYS A 34 -1.68 -3.56 -11.66
C CYS A 34 -1.14 -2.36 -10.87
N PRO A 35 -1.33 -1.13 -11.37
CA PRO A 35 -0.89 0.09 -10.69
C PRO A 35 -1.41 0.21 -9.25
N VAL A 36 -0.57 0.73 -8.35
CA VAL A 36 -0.90 0.97 -6.95
C VAL A 36 -0.73 2.46 -6.61
N LEU A 37 -1.79 3.09 -6.12
CA LEU A 37 -1.77 4.45 -5.59
C LEU A 37 -1.69 4.43 -4.07
N VAL A 38 -0.64 5.04 -3.51
CA VAL A 38 -0.47 5.20 -2.06
C VAL A 38 -0.89 6.60 -1.64
N VAL A 39 -1.83 6.69 -0.70
CA VAL A 39 -2.34 7.96 -0.15
C VAL A 39 -1.85 8.19 1.30
N LYS A 40 -1.68 9.45 1.68
CA LYS A 40 -1.17 9.85 3.01
C LYS A 40 -2.27 10.34 3.93
#